data_AF-S3BJV2-F1
#
_entry.id   AF-S3BJV2-F1
#
_cell.length_a   1.000
_cell.length_b   1.000
_cell.length_c   1.000
_cell.angle_alpha   90.00
_cell.angle_beta   90.00
_cell.angle_gamma   90.00
#
_symmetry.space_group_name_H-M   'P 1'
#
loop_
_entity.id
_entity.type
_entity.pdbx_description
1 polymer ?
#
loop_
_entity_poly.entity_id
_entity_poly.type
_entity_poly.pdbx_seq_one_letter_code
_entity_poly.pdbx_strand_id
1 'polypeptide(L)'
;MAAERERGEIPEMVSFAEIARRVSDQGLVSRPITRQGVRHIASTDPQWPIPEDQWQRAGTAIVVPWKPVEQFFREREKRGRGPAAKPESDSDE
;
A
#
# COMPACT_ATOMS: atom_id res chain seq x y z
N MET A 1 -29.20 6.26 -9.10
CA MET A 1 -27.99 5.91 -9.87
C MET A 1 -27.07 7.10 -9.80
N ALA A 2 -26.02 7.04 -8.98
CA ALA A 2 -25.12 8.17 -8.73
C ALA A 2 -23.86 8.00 -9.57
N ALA A 3 -23.86 8.60 -10.75
CA ALA A 3 -22.68 8.78 -11.58
C ALA A 3 -22.11 10.17 -11.27
N GLU A 4 -21.42 10.29 -10.14
CA GLU A 4 -20.66 11.49 -9.82
C GLU A 4 -19.24 11.09 -9.42
N ARG A 5 -18.27 11.72 -10.11
CA ARG A 5 -16.82 11.83 -9.81
C ARG A 5 -15.85 10.98 -10.64
N GLU A 6 -16.01 11.01 -11.96
CA GLU A 6 -14.87 10.86 -12.87
C GLU A 6 -14.17 12.23 -13.03
N ARG A 7 -13.49 12.70 -11.97
CA ARG A 7 -12.35 13.59 -12.22
C ARG A 7 -11.28 12.69 -12.84
N GLY A 8 -10.78 13.05 -14.01
CA GLY A 8 -9.57 12.49 -14.58
C GLY A 8 -8.37 12.74 -13.67
N GLU A 9 -8.32 12.03 -12.55
CA GLU A 9 -7.12 11.89 -11.73
C GLU A 9 -6.16 11.08 -12.59
N ILE A 10 -5.29 11.79 -13.32
CA ILE A 10 -4.09 11.20 -13.90
C ILE A 10 -3.52 10.29 -12.80
N PRO A 11 -3.43 8.97 -13.04
CA PRO A 11 -3.03 8.04 -11.99
C PRO A 11 -1.69 8.50 -11.46
N GLU A 12 -1.68 8.87 -10.18
CA GLU A 12 -0.49 9.45 -9.58
C GLU A 12 0.62 8.40 -9.59
N MET A 13 1.59 8.61 -10.46
CA MET A 13 2.68 7.67 -10.68
C MET A 13 3.75 7.91 -9.65
N VAL A 14 3.97 6.91 -8.81
CA VAL A 14 4.88 6.99 -7.68
C VAL A 14 5.94 5.91 -7.79
N SER A 15 7.16 6.25 -7.42
CA SER A 15 8.24 5.27 -7.37
C SER A 15 8.11 4.37 -6.15
N PHE A 16 8.76 3.21 -6.15
CA PHE A 16 8.83 2.35 -4.97
C PHE A 16 9.38 3.06 -3.72
N ALA A 17 10.25 4.07 -3.90
CA ALA A 17 10.76 4.87 -2.78
C ALA A 17 9.69 5.81 -2.23
N GLU A 18 8.90 6.42 -3.11
CA GLU A 18 7.81 7.30 -2.72
C GLU A 18 6.67 6.50 -2.07
N ILE A 19 6.36 5.30 -2.59
CA ILE A 19 5.41 4.36 -1.96
C ILE A 19 5.85 4.08 -0.52
N ALA A 20 7.09 3.64 -0.33
CA ALA A 20 7.66 3.33 0.98
C ALA A 20 7.51 4.50 1.97
N ARG A 21 7.78 5.72 1.50
CA ARG A 21 7.62 6.94 2.28
C ARG A 21 6.16 7.19 2.63
N ARG A 22 5.26 7.20 1.65
CA ARG A 22 3.84 7.51 1.84
C ARG A 22 3.12 6.50 2.73
N VAL A 23 3.34 5.20 2.52
CA VAL A 23 2.70 4.17 3.37
C VAL A 23 3.19 4.23 4.81
N SER A 24 4.45 4.63 5.03
CA SER A 24 5.00 4.81 6.37
C SER A 24 4.47 6.09 7.02
N ASP A 25 4.39 7.19 6.26
CA ASP A 25 3.88 8.49 6.72
C ASP A 25 2.38 8.44 7.06
N GLN A 26 1.59 7.74 6.23
CA GLN A 26 0.15 7.51 6.46
C GLN A 26 -0.14 6.41 7.49
N GLY A 27 0.88 5.72 8.01
CA GLY A 27 0.69 4.62 8.97
C GLY A 27 0.00 3.38 8.38
N LEU A 28 0.04 3.20 7.06
CA LEU A 28 -0.55 2.04 6.35
C LEU A 28 0.27 0.75 6.52
N VAL A 29 1.44 0.82 7.15
CA VAL A 29 2.29 -0.32 7.45
C VAL A 29 2.68 -0.29 8.92
N SER A 30 2.65 -1.46 9.59
CA SER A 30 3.02 -1.58 11.01
C SER A 30 4.51 -1.34 11.26
N ARG A 31 5.35 -1.47 10.23
CA ARG A 31 6.78 -1.17 10.29
C ARG A 31 7.16 -0.32 9.08
N PRO A 32 8.00 0.71 9.27
CA PRO A 32 8.48 1.51 8.16
C PRO A 32 9.20 0.60 7.16
N ILE A 33 8.73 0.61 5.93
CA ILE A 33 9.27 -0.21 4.85
C ILE A 33 10.23 0.61 4.01
N THR A 34 11.31 -0.01 3.53
CA THR A 34 12.24 0.63 2.61
C THR A 34 11.83 0.41 1.16
N ARG A 35 12.39 1.18 0.22
CA ARG A 35 12.24 0.95 -1.22
C ARG A 35 12.48 -0.52 -1.62
N GLN A 36 13.48 -1.16 -1.03
CA GLN A 36 13.80 -2.56 -1.32
C GLN A 36 12.72 -3.50 -0.79
N GLY A 37 12.15 -3.22 0.39
CA GLY A 37 11.02 -3.97 0.92
C GLY A 37 9.79 -3.88 0.02
N VAL A 38 9.45 -2.68 -0.48
CA VAL A 38 8.33 -2.50 -1.41
C VAL A 38 8.59 -3.27 -2.72
N ARG A 39 9.79 -3.18 -3.28
CA ARG A 39 10.17 -3.94 -4.48
C ARG A 39 10.09 -5.45 -4.25
N HIS A 40 10.51 -5.92 -3.08
CA HIS A 40 10.43 -7.34 -2.72
C HIS A 40 8.97 -7.79 -2.61
N ILE A 41 8.11 -7.02 -1.93
CA ILE A 41 6.66 -7.28 -1.89
C ILE A 41 6.08 -7.31 -3.30
N ALA A 42 6.38 -6.32 -4.14
CA ALA A 42 5.87 -6.26 -5.50
C ALA A 42 6.25 -7.48 -6.36
N SER A 43 7.38 -8.13 -6.05
CA SER A 43 7.89 -9.31 -6.77
C SER A 43 7.50 -10.64 -6.14
N THR A 44 7.21 -10.69 -4.84
CA THR A 44 7.00 -11.93 -4.08
C THR A 44 5.58 -12.09 -3.57
N ASP A 45 4.84 -10.99 -3.40
CA ASP A 45 3.49 -10.98 -2.86
C ASP A 45 2.47 -11.20 -3.99
N PRO A 46 1.77 -12.36 -4.02
CA PRO A 46 0.80 -12.66 -5.07
C PRO A 46 -0.46 -11.78 -4.98
N GLN A 47 -0.67 -11.09 -3.86
CA GLN A 47 -1.77 -10.14 -3.71
C GLN A 47 -1.39 -8.73 -4.19
N TRP A 48 -0.16 -8.52 -4.68
CA TRP A 48 0.27 -7.24 -5.20
C TRP A 48 -0.61 -6.81 -6.38
N PRO A 49 -1.20 -5.60 -6.35
CA PRO A 49 -2.26 -5.23 -7.28
C PRO A 49 -1.76 -4.75 -8.65
N ILE A 50 -0.44 -4.58 -8.83
CA ILE A 50 0.13 -4.05 -10.07
C ILE A 50 1.06 -5.08 -10.73
N PRO A 51 0.65 -5.67 -11.86
CA PRO A 51 1.50 -6.57 -12.61
C PRO A 51 2.71 -5.84 -13.19
N GLU A 52 3.80 -6.56 -13.43
CA GLU A 52 5.04 -6.02 -14.01
C GLU A 52 4.84 -5.31 -15.34
N ASP A 53 3.80 -5.68 -16.10
CA ASP A 53 3.40 -5.06 -17.37
C ASP A 53 2.98 -3.59 -17.20
N GLN A 54 2.43 -3.22 -16.04
CA GLN A 54 2.03 -1.85 -15.72
C GLN A 54 3.14 -1.03 -15.04
N TRP A 55 4.35 -1.59 -14.93
CA TRP A 55 5.47 -0.86 -14.35
C TRP A 55 6.05 0.10 -15.37
N GLN A 56 5.88 1.39 -15.14
CA GLN A 56 6.39 2.42 -16.05
C GLN A 56 7.79 2.87 -15.59
N ARG A 57 8.68 3.11 -16.54
CA ARG A 57 10.00 3.69 -16.25
C ARG A 57 9.92 5.21 -16.31
N ALA A 58 10.17 5.86 -15.18
CA ALA A 58 10.38 7.30 -15.11
C ALA A 58 11.87 7.57 -14.92
N GLY A 59 12.59 7.82 -16.01
CA GLY A 59 14.04 7.92 -16.03
C GLY A 59 14.70 6.60 -15.62
N THR A 60 15.42 6.59 -14.50
CA THR A 60 16.09 5.39 -13.95
C THR A 60 15.23 4.64 -12.92
N ALA A 61 14.09 5.21 -12.51
CA ALA A 61 13.22 4.62 -11.51
C ALA A 61 12.02 3.91 -12.16
N ILE A 62 11.53 2.86 -11.49
CA ILE A 62 10.24 2.26 -11.78
C ILE A 62 9.17 3.00 -10.98
N VAL A 63 8.14 3.44 -11.67
CA VAL A 63 6.96 4.07 -11.13
C VAL A 63 5.73 3.22 -11.44
N VAL A 64 4.80 3.23 -10.50
CA VAL A 64 3.55 2.49 -10.58
C VAL A 64 2.41 3.37 -10.07
N PRO A 65 1.15 3.12 -10.47
CA PRO A 65 0.01 3.90 -9.99
C PRO A 65 -0.19 3.77 -8.46
N TRP A 66 -0.31 4.91 -7.77
CA TRP A 66 -0.47 4.97 -6.31
C TRP A 66 -1.78 4.35 -5.82
N LYS A 67 -2.92 4.69 -6.45
CA LYS A 67 -4.26 4.26 -5.99
C LYS A 67 -4.39 2.76 -5.65
N PRO A 68 -4.08 1.82 -6.58
CA PRO A 68 -4.18 0.39 -6.26
C PRO A 68 -3.19 -0.03 -5.17
N VAL A 69 -1.99 0.56 -5.12
CA VAL A 69 -0.98 0.26 -4.09
C VAL A 69 -1.46 0.72 -2.72
N GLU A 70 -1.98 1.94 -2.60
CA GLU A 70 -2.56 2.48 -1.37
C GLU A 70 -3.66 1.54 -0.85
N GLN A 71 -4.59 1.15 -1.72
CA GLN A 71 -5.67 0.26 -1.36
C GLN A 71 -5.13 -1.10 -0.86
N PHE A 72 -4.15 -1.68 -1.56
CA PHE A 72 -3.50 -2.91 -1.12
C PHE A 72 -2.89 -2.77 0.27
N PHE A 73 -2.15 -1.70 0.55
CA PHE A 73 -1.56 -1.50 1.87
C PHE A 73 -2.62 -1.25 2.95
N ARG A 74 -3.70 -0.53 2.62
CA ARG A 74 -4.83 -0.30 3.53
C ARG A 74 -5.59 -1.57 3.86
N GLU A 75 -5.80 -2.45 2.88
CA GLU A 75 -6.43 -3.76 3.09
C GLU A 75 -5.47 -4.74 3.79
N ARG A 76 -4.17 -4.64 3.50
CA ARG A 76 -3.11 -5.41 4.15
C ARG A 76 -2.92 -5.03 5.61
N GLU A 77 -3.04 -3.76 5.98
CA GLU A 77 -3.03 -3.35 7.40
C GLU A 77 -4.21 -3.95 8.15
N LYS A 78 -5.41 -3.88 7.55
CA LYS A 78 -6.62 -4.54 8.09
C LYS A 78 -6.47 -6.06 8.25
N ARG A 79 -5.84 -6.74 7.27
CA ARG A 79 -5.59 -8.20 7.32
C ARG A 79 -4.41 -8.59 8.20
N GLY A 80 -3.39 -7.75 8.29
CA GLY A 80 -2.20 -7.91 9.12
C GLY A 80 -2.43 -7.60 10.59
N ARG A 81 -3.60 -7.01 10.93
CA ARG A 81 -4.15 -7.01 12.29
C ARG A 81 -4.65 -8.41 12.65
N GLY A 82 -3.72 -9.27 13.02
CA GLY A 82 -4.00 -10.50 13.77
C GLY A 82 -2.83 -10.82 14.71
N PRO A 83 -3.11 -11.18 15.97
CA PRO A 83 -3.65 -10.35 17.03
C PRO A 83 -2.54 -9.58 17.77
N ALA A 84 -2.76 -8.29 18.02
CA ALA A 84 -2.19 -7.61 19.20
C ALA A 84 -3.31 -6.98 20.04
N ALA A 85 -4.49 -7.61 20.03
CA ALA A 85 -5.43 -7.46 21.12
C ALA A 85 -4.95 -8.43 22.21
N LYS A 86 -4.13 -7.92 23.12
CA LYS A 86 -4.13 -8.42 24.49
C LYS A 86 -5.60 -8.39 24.92
N PRO A 87 -6.20 -9.48 25.43
CA PRO A 87 -7.52 -9.35 26.04
C PRO A 87 -7.36 -8.46 27.27
N GLU A 88 -7.71 -7.19 27.15
CA GLU A 88 -8.18 -6.40 28.30
C GLU A 88 -9.56 -6.97 28.66
N SER A 89 -9.53 -8.08 29.41
CA SER A 89 -10.61 -8.43 30.32
C SER A 89 -10.02 -8.30 31.72
N ASP A 90 -9.89 -7.04 32.14
CA ASP A 90 -9.84 -6.64 33.54
C ASP A 90 -11.11 -5.80 33.77
N SER A 91 -12.15 -6.49 34.22
CA SER A 91 -13.42 -5.98 34.76
C SER A 91 -14.11 -7.23 35.30
N ASP A 92 -13.74 -7.67 36.50
CA ASP A 92 -14.39 -7.27 37.76
C ASP A 92 -15.81 -7.82 37.83
N GLU A 93 -15.94 -9.03 38.40
CA GLU A 93 -16.80 -9.35 39.57
C GLU A 93 -16.69 -10.84 39.95
#